data_AF-A0A401RRL2-F1
#
_entry.id   AF-A0A401RRL2-F1
#
_cell.length_a   1.000
_cell.length_b   1.000
_cell.length_c   1.000
_cell.angle_alpha   90.00
_cell.angle_beta   90.00
_cell.angle_gamma   90.00
#
_symmetry.space_group_name_H-M   'P 1'
#
loop_
_entity.id
_entity.type
_entity.pdbx_description
1 polymer ?
#
loop_
_entity_poly.entity_id
_entity_poly.type
_entity_poly.pdbx_seq_one_letter_code
_entity_poly.pdbx_strand_id
1 'polypeptide(L)'
;MEISMSSSMSSTPVRAGANAVPSGHVIVNEKWRGSELVQGFQGRITVIFEDGLGLVDFHISKRLCVLYVSEADLVAGNAYKRKLVRFRNIHEESKEQGRNPFQRRAHTHLSDARILASIQQIPGVGKVKAMSLLQHFPSIQQLSVASTQELEAVVGQALAQQITRFFSPANGCLGFTDCQRQ
;
A
#
# COMPACT_ATOMS: atom_id res chain seq x y z
N MET A 1 7.55 -25.46 55.48
CA MET A 1 7.14 -26.00 54.17
C MET A 1 6.55 -24.84 53.40
N GLU A 2 7.40 -24.13 52.67
CA GLU A 2 6.98 -23.19 51.63
C GLU A 2 6.82 -23.97 50.33
N ILE A 3 5.71 -23.76 49.61
CA ILE A 3 5.71 -23.77 48.14
C ILE A 3 4.80 -22.62 47.69
N SER A 4 5.46 -21.56 47.24
CA SER A 4 4.91 -20.39 46.57
C SER A 4 4.34 -20.81 45.20
N MET A 5 3.07 -20.52 44.92
CA MET A 5 2.52 -20.64 43.57
C MET A 5 2.82 -19.36 42.79
N SER A 6 3.91 -19.41 42.03
CA SER A 6 4.27 -18.41 41.02
C SER A 6 3.23 -18.40 39.89
N SER A 7 2.46 -17.31 39.79
CA SER A 7 1.69 -16.97 38.59
C SER A 7 2.67 -16.51 37.50
N SER A 8 3.22 -17.46 36.75
CA SER A 8 4.00 -17.16 35.55
C SER A 8 3.06 -16.65 34.46
N MET A 9 3.16 -15.36 34.15
CA MET A 9 2.64 -14.75 32.93
C MET A 9 3.30 -15.44 31.72
N SER A 10 2.63 -16.44 31.15
CA SER A 10 3.06 -17.01 29.87
C SER A 10 2.56 -16.09 28.76
N SER A 11 3.46 -15.26 28.24
CA SER A 11 3.29 -14.57 26.97
C SER A 11 2.95 -15.61 25.89
N THR A 12 1.70 -15.71 25.49
CA THR A 12 1.27 -16.69 24.50
C THR A 12 1.65 -16.15 23.11
N PRO A 13 2.52 -16.83 22.34
CA PRO A 13 2.83 -16.39 21.00
C PRO A 13 1.60 -16.62 20.14
N VAL A 14 1.04 -15.54 19.59
CA VAL A 14 -0.20 -15.45 18.79
C VAL A 14 -0.16 -16.31 17.48
N ARG A 15 0.90 -17.10 17.27
CA ARG A 15 1.23 -17.66 15.95
C ARG A 15 1.82 -19.08 15.94
N ALA A 16 1.71 -19.86 17.02
CA ALA A 16 2.27 -21.22 17.02
C ALA A 16 1.77 -22.07 15.83
N GLY A 17 0.49 -21.96 15.44
CA GLY A 17 -0.06 -22.58 14.23
C GLY A 17 0.01 -21.79 12.92
N ALA A 18 -0.06 -20.46 12.98
CA ALA A 18 -0.30 -19.64 11.80
C ALA A 18 0.84 -19.67 10.76
N ASN A 19 2.07 -19.98 11.18
CA ASN A 19 3.25 -19.95 10.29
C ASN A 19 3.33 -21.13 9.32
N ALA A 20 2.51 -22.16 9.50
CA ALA A 20 2.66 -23.45 8.82
C ALA A 20 1.39 -23.99 8.15
N VAL A 21 0.31 -23.20 7.97
CA VAL A 21 -0.93 -23.68 7.32
C VAL A 21 -0.61 -24.19 5.91
N PRO A 22 -0.67 -25.51 5.63
CA PRO A 22 -0.41 -26.03 4.29
C PRO A 22 -1.59 -25.71 3.36
N SER A 23 -1.35 -25.73 2.05
CA SER A 23 -2.43 -25.57 1.07
C SER A 23 -3.48 -26.67 1.24
N GLY A 24 -4.76 -26.31 1.12
CA GLY A 24 -5.88 -27.24 1.30
C GLY A 24 -6.14 -27.63 2.77
N HIS A 25 -5.53 -26.94 3.73
CA HIS A 25 -5.76 -27.14 5.16
C HIS A 25 -6.37 -25.90 5.81
N VAL A 26 -7.08 -26.11 6.90
CA VAL A 26 -7.53 -25.07 7.81
C VAL A 26 -7.14 -25.46 9.22
N ILE A 27 -6.51 -24.54 9.95
CA ILE A 27 -6.26 -24.72 11.38
C ILE A 27 -7.45 -24.17 12.14
N VAL A 28 -7.94 -24.94 13.11
CA VAL A 28 -9.22 -24.71 13.78
C VAL A 28 -9.01 -24.76 15.27
N ASN A 29 -9.61 -23.84 16.00
CA ASN A 29 -9.54 -23.83 17.45
C ASN A 29 -10.23 -25.08 18.00
N GLU A 30 -9.57 -25.77 18.94
CA GLU A 30 -10.04 -27.03 19.53
C GLU A 30 -11.51 -26.97 19.98
N LYS A 31 -11.99 -25.81 20.44
CA LYS A 31 -13.40 -25.61 20.84
C LYS A 31 -14.43 -25.90 19.74
N TRP A 32 -14.01 -25.96 18.48
CA TRP A 32 -14.86 -26.29 17.33
C TRP A 32 -14.85 -27.79 16.99
N ARG A 33 -14.09 -28.61 17.71
CA ARG A 33 -14.07 -30.07 17.52
C ARG A 33 -15.48 -30.64 17.70
N GLY A 34 -15.89 -31.45 16.73
CA GLY A 34 -17.21 -32.10 16.73
C GLY A 34 -18.38 -31.20 16.31
N SER A 35 -18.17 -29.90 16.07
CA SER A 35 -19.22 -29.00 15.59
C SER A 35 -19.69 -29.36 14.17
N GLU A 36 -20.95 -29.06 13.84
CA GLU A 36 -21.51 -29.23 12.49
C GLU A 36 -20.71 -28.47 11.43
N LEU A 37 -20.19 -27.29 11.79
CA LEU A 37 -19.35 -26.48 10.90
C LEU A 37 -18.08 -27.24 10.49
N VAL A 38 -17.43 -27.91 11.45
CA VAL A 38 -16.22 -28.69 11.18
C VAL A 38 -16.54 -29.99 10.45
N GLN A 39 -17.67 -30.63 10.75
CA GLN A 39 -18.16 -31.77 9.97
C GLN A 39 -18.39 -31.39 8.50
N GLY A 40 -18.91 -30.18 8.24
CA GLY A 40 -19.08 -29.66 6.88
C GLY A 40 -17.76 -29.47 6.09
N PHE A 41 -16.62 -29.33 6.77
CA PHE A 41 -15.31 -29.26 6.13
C PHE A 41 -14.73 -30.63 5.78
N GLN A 42 -15.15 -31.68 6.49
CA GLN A 42 -14.62 -33.04 6.31
C GLN A 42 -14.89 -33.52 4.87
N GLY A 43 -13.83 -34.00 4.21
CA GLY A 43 -13.88 -34.51 2.83
C GLY A 43 -13.58 -33.48 1.74
N ARG A 44 -13.52 -32.18 2.05
CA ARG A 44 -13.11 -31.13 1.08
C ARG A 44 -11.80 -30.43 1.45
N ILE A 45 -11.59 -30.22 2.74
CA ILE A 45 -10.45 -29.48 3.30
C ILE A 45 -9.95 -30.22 4.53
N THR A 46 -8.65 -30.38 4.67
CA THR A 46 -8.07 -31.04 5.84
C THR A 46 -8.10 -30.09 7.04
N VAL A 47 -8.70 -30.55 8.15
CA VAL A 47 -8.83 -29.77 9.38
C VAL A 47 -7.74 -30.19 10.35
N ILE A 48 -6.96 -29.21 10.83
CA ILE A 48 -5.98 -29.37 11.90
C ILE A 48 -6.52 -28.65 13.13
N PHE A 49 -6.58 -29.31 14.28
CA PHE A 49 -7.01 -28.65 15.50
C PHE A 49 -5.82 -28.20 16.34
N GLU A 50 -5.97 -27.06 17.00
CA GLU A 50 -4.94 -26.51 17.89
C GLU A 50 -5.59 -25.79 19.08
N ASP A 51 -5.04 -25.98 20.28
CA ASP A 51 -5.52 -25.36 21.51
C ASP A 51 -5.02 -23.92 21.71
N GLY A 52 -4.00 -23.51 20.95
CA GLY A 52 -3.22 -22.28 21.14
C GLY A 52 -3.56 -21.09 20.24
N LEU A 53 -4.70 -21.10 19.53
CA LEU A 53 -5.04 -20.05 18.54
C LEU A 53 -5.48 -18.70 19.15
N GLY A 54 -5.55 -18.61 20.48
CA GLY A 54 -5.91 -17.38 21.19
C GLY A 54 -7.31 -16.88 20.86
N LEU A 55 -7.42 -15.65 20.34
CA LEU A 55 -8.71 -15.04 20.00
C LEU A 55 -9.30 -15.56 18.69
N VAL A 56 -8.52 -16.24 17.85
CA VAL A 56 -8.94 -16.64 16.51
C VAL A 56 -9.63 -18.01 16.54
N ASP A 57 -10.65 -18.15 15.69
CA ASP A 57 -11.43 -19.38 15.55
C ASP A 57 -10.87 -20.29 14.45
N PHE A 58 -10.47 -19.71 13.32
CA PHE A 58 -9.91 -20.44 12.16
C PHE A 58 -8.74 -19.69 11.53
N HIS A 59 -7.70 -20.41 11.12
CA HIS A 59 -6.64 -19.91 10.25
C HIS A 59 -6.70 -20.62 8.90
N ILE A 60 -6.92 -19.84 7.84
CA ILE A 60 -6.94 -20.32 6.46
C ILE A 60 -5.54 -20.17 5.85
N SER A 61 -4.80 -19.12 6.25
CA SER A 61 -3.42 -18.92 5.83
C SER A 61 -2.65 -18.11 6.89
N LYS A 62 -1.36 -17.88 6.63
CA LYS A 62 -0.49 -17.04 7.48
C LYS A 62 -1.02 -15.61 7.69
N ARG A 63 -1.86 -15.11 6.77
CA ARG A 63 -2.38 -13.73 6.78
C ARG A 63 -3.90 -13.64 6.82
N LEU A 64 -4.59 -14.78 6.74
CA LEU A 64 -6.05 -14.84 6.72
C LEU A 64 -6.54 -15.73 7.85
N CYS A 65 -7.26 -15.10 8.76
CA CYS A 65 -7.94 -15.76 9.87
C CYS A 65 -9.39 -15.32 9.94
N VAL A 66 -10.21 -16.17 10.53
CA VAL A 66 -11.64 -15.93 10.73
C VAL A 66 -11.93 -15.97 12.22
N LEU A 67 -12.65 -14.96 12.68
CA LEU A 67 -13.30 -14.95 13.99
C LEU A 67 -14.78 -15.18 13.74
N TYR A 68 -15.33 -16.25 14.30
CA TYR A 68 -16.73 -16.58 14.15
C TYR A 68 -17.54 -15.89 15.26
N VAL A 69 -18.66 -15.29 14.87
CA VAL A 69 -19.62 -14.65 15.76
C VAL A 69 -20.96 -15.30 15.49
N SER A 70 -21.50 -16.00 16.48
CA SER A 70 -22.82 -16.64 16.38
C SER A 70 -23.94 -15.60 16.48
N GLU A 71 -25.16 -16.00 16.15
CA GLU A 71 -26.35 -15.20 16.43
C GLU A 71 -26.49 -14.89 17.92
N ALA A 72 -26.25 -15.88 18.79
CA ALA A 72 -26.28 -15.69 20.24
C ALA A 72 -25.27 -14.64 20.70
N ASP A 73 -24.06 -14.61 20.11
CA ASP A 73 -23.05 -13.59 20.43
C ASP A 73 -23.47 -12.18 20.01
N LEU A 74 -24.23 -12.07 18.91
CA LEU A 74 -24.77 -10.80 18.42
C LEU A 74 -25.88 -10.28 19.35
N VAL A 75 -26.77 -11.17 19.80
CA VAL A 75 -27.90 -10.84 20.68
C VAL A 75 -27.44 -10.60 22.13
N ALA A 76 -26.40 -11.31 22.60
CA ALA A 76 -25.82 -11.15 23.94
C ALA A 76 -25.12 -9.79 24.16
N GLY A 77 -25.00 -8.96 23.11
CA GLY A 77 -24.55 -7.58 23.19
C GLY A 77 -23.14 -7.37 22.64
N ASN A 78 -22.31 -6.58 23.33
CA ASN A 78 -21.07 -6.04 22.77
C ASN A 78 -19.80 -6.87 23.09
N ALA A 79 -19.95 -8.11 23.58
CA ALA A 79 -18.81 -8.95 23.94
C ALA A 79 -17.89 -9.26 22.74
N TYR A 80 -18.47 -9.58 21.57
CA TYR A 80 -17.72 -9.83 20.34
C TYR A 80 -16.91 -8.61 19.88
N LYS A 81 -17.43 -7.38 20.09
CA LYS A 81 -16.71 -6.13 19.76
C LYS A 81 -15.42 -6.00 20.56
N ARG A 82 -15.44 -6.33 21.86
CA ARG A 82 -14.23 -6.34 22.70
C ARG A 82 -13.19 -7.35 22.18
N LYS A 83 -13.65 -8.53 21.72
CA LYS A 83 -12.79 -9.55 21.10
C LYS A 83 -12.13 -9.03 19.81
N LEU A 84 -12.90 -8.36 18.95
CA LEU A 84 -12.42 -7.74 17.70
C LEU A 84 -11.41 -6.62 17.95
N VAL A 85 -11.66 -5.76 18.94
CA VAL A 85 -10.73 -4.67 19.29
C VAL A 85 -9.40 -5.24 19.80
N ARG A 86 -9.43 -6.24 20.69
CA ARG A 86 -8.22 -6.91 21.16
C ARG A 86 -7.44 -7.55 20.01
N PHE A 87 -8.13 -8.25 19.11
CA PHE A 87 -7.51 -8.82 17.93
C PHE A 87 -6.85 -7.76 17.04
N ARG A 88 -7.54 -6.64 16.77
CA ARG A 88 -7.00 -5.54 15.97
C ARG A 88 -5.73 -4.97 16.60
N ASN A 89 -5.73 -4.69 17.90
CA ASN A 89 -4.58 -4.07 18.56
C ASN A 89 -3.32 -4.95 18.47
N ILE A 90 -3.47 -6.26 18.72
CA ILE A 90 -2.38 -7.24 18.58
C ILE A 90 -1.85 -7.29 17.14
N HIS A 91 -2.72 -7.10 16.14
CA HIS A 91 -2.33 -7.17 14.73
C HIS A 91 -1.82 -5.84 14.16
N GLU A 92 -2.26 -4.68 14.68
CA GLU A 92 -1.75 -3.34 14.33
C GLU A 92 -0.29 -3.17 14.72
N GLU A 93 0.13 -3.72 15.88
CA GLU A 93 1.54 -3.76 16.31
C GLU A 93 2.45 -4.51 15.31
N SER A 94 1.88 -5.36 14.45
CA SER A 94 2.61 -6.15 13.45
C SER A 94 2.56 -5.56 12.02
N LYS A 95 1.89 -4.42 11.79
CA LYS A 95 1.45 -3.96 10.44
C LYS A 95 2.45 -3.20 9.60
N GLU A 96 3.73 -3.14 9.96
CA GLU A 96 4.73 -2.45 9.12
C GLU A 96 4.87 -3.07 7.72
N GLN A 97 4.39 -4.31 7.52
CA GLN A 97 4.57 -5.11 6.29
C GLN A 97 3.29 -5.28 5.46
N GLY A 98 2.17 -4.66 5.84
CA GLY A 98 0.83 -4.92 5.28
C GLY A 98 0.14 -3.77 4.56
N ARG A 99 0.87 -2.75 4.07
CA ARG A 99 0.26 -1.66 3.28
C ARG A 99 -0.19 -2.16 1.91
N ASN A 100 -1.39 -1.74 1.50
CA ASN A 100 -1.90 -2.02 0.17
C ASN A 100 -0.99 -1.33 -0.88
N PRO A 101 -0.40 -2.06 -1.85
CA PRO A 101 0.44 -1.48 -2.90
C PRO A 101 -0.27 -0.42 -3.75
N PHE A 102 -1.60 -0.45 -3.79
CA PHE A 102 -2.47 0.45 -4.53
C PHE A 102 -3.02 1.61 -3.70
N GLN A 103 -2.81 1.62 -2.38
CA GLN A 103 -3.07 2.81 -1.58
C GLN A 103 -1.99 3.83 -1.91
N ARG A 104 -2.34 4.76 -2.82
CA ARG A 104 -1.50 5.92 -3.13
C ARG A 104 -1.14 6.59 -1.82
N ARG A 105 0.15 6.58 -1.51
CA ARG A 105 0.69 7.45 -0.45
C ARG A 105 0.19 8.85 -0.77
N ALA A 106 -0.37 9.55 0.21
CA ALA A 106 -0.61 10.97 0.07
C ALA A 106 0.75 11.59 -0.22
N HIS A 107 1.06 11.81 -1.51
CA HIS A 107 2.27 12.49 -1.91
C HIS A 107 2.04 13.94 -1.52
N THR A 108 2.49 14.31 -0.33
CA THR A 108 2.43 15.68 0.20
C THR A 108 3.35 16.63 -0.56
N HIS A 109 4.13 16.14 -1.52
CA HIS A 109 4.90 16.97 -2.45
C HIS A 109 5.14 16.15 -3.73
N LEU A 110 4.85 16.73 -4.90
CA LEU A 110 5.43 16.21 -6.14
C LEU A 110 6.95 16.35 -5.99
N SER A 111 7.70 15.25 -6.12
CA SER A 111 9.15 15.32 -5.96
C SER A 111 9.75 16.17 -7.07
N ASP A 112 10.77 16.97 -6.75
CA ASP A 112 11.52 17.78 -7.72
C ASP A 112 12.04 16.92 -8.89
N ALA A 113 12.33 15.64 -8.63
CA ALA A 113 12.70 14.66 -9.65
C ALA A 113 11.61 14.45 -10.72
N ARG A 114 10.33 14.41 -10.34
CA ARG A 114 9.22 14.26 -11.30
C ARG A 114 8.99 15.53 -12.10
N ILE A 115 9.13 16.69 -11.47
CA ILE A 115 9.05 17.99 -12.13
C ILE A 115 10.19 18.13 -13.16
N LEU A 116 11.41 17.79 -12.76
CA LEU A 116 12.58 17.75 -13.65
C LEU A 116 12.41 16.76 -14.80
N ALA A 117 11.82 15.60 -14.56
CA ALA A 117 11.55 14.62 -15.60
C ALA A 117 10.53 15.14 -16.63
N SER A 118 9.50 15.87 -16.18
CA SER A 118 8.52 16.50 -17.07
C SER A 118 9.15 17.60 -17.93
N ILE A 119 10.02 18.44 -17.36
CA ILE A 119 10.70 19.52 -18.12
C ILE A 119 11.71 18.95 -19.11
N GLN A 120 12.34 17.81 -18.79
CA GLN A 120 13.24 17.12 -19.73
C GLN A 120 12.53 16.49 -20.93
N GLN A 121 11.19 16.40 -20.94
CA GLN A 121 10.44 16.00 -22.14
C GLN A 121 10.39 17.12 -23.19
N ILE A 122 10.78 18.34 -22.85
CA ILE A 122 10.82 19.45 -23.81
C ILE A 122 12.05 19.25 -24.71
N PRO A 123 11.88 19.25 -26.05
CA PRO A 123 12.99 19.08 -26.98
C PRO A 123 14.10 20.10 -26.73
N GLY A 124 15.35 19.62 -26.61
CA GLY A 124 16.52 20.48 -26.37
C GLY A 124 16.74 20.92 -24.92
N VAL A 125 15.84 20.57 -23.99
CA VAL A 125 15.99 20.86 -22.55
C VAL A 125 16.53 19.64 -21.81
N GLY A 126 17.84 19.63 -21.55
CA GLY A 126 18.49 18.61 -20.71
C GLY A 126 18.43 18.95 -19.22
N LYS A 127 18.92 18.03 -18.36
CA LYS A 127 18.92 18.15 -16.89
C LYS A 127 19.45 19.50 -16.37
N VAL A 128 20.56 20.00 -16.90
CA VAL A 128 21.19 21.25 -16.45
C VAL A 128 20.30 22.46 -16.73
N LYS A 129 19.77 22.56 -17.96
CA LYS A 129 18.84 23.63 -18.34
C LYS A 129 17.51 23.52 -17.59
N ALA A 130 17.03 22.30 -17.37
CA ALA A 130 15.82 22.06 -16.57
C ALA A 130 15.97 22.56 -15.12
N MET A 131 17.12 22.33 -14.48
CA MET A 131 17.40 22.85 -13.14
C MET A 131 17.48 24.39 -13.14
N SER A 132 18.16 24.99 -14.13
CA SER A 132 18.26 26.45 -14.24
C SER A 132 16.90 27.12 -14.51
N LEU A 133 16.04 26.47 -15.29
CA LEU A 133 14.67 26.92 -15.53
C LEU A 133 13.82 26.83 -14.25
N LEU A 134 13.94 25.76 -13.46
CA LEU A 134 13.22 25.63 -12.19
C LEU A 134 13.68 26.62 -11.12
N GLN A 135 14.94 27.08 -11.18
CA GLN A 135 15.42 28.14 -10.29
C GLN A 135 14.73 29.49 -10.55
N HIS A 136 14.40 29.79 -11.81
CA HIS A 136 13.74 31.04 -12.20
C HIS A 136 12.20 30.90 -12.20
N PHE A 137 11.70 29.71 -12.55
CA PHE A 137 10.28 29.38 -12.62
C PHE A 137 10.01 28.14 -11.75
N PRO A 138 9.76 28.28 -10.44
CA PRO A 138 9.57 27.17 -9.50
C PRO A 138 8.36 26.27 -9.78
N SER A 139 7.55 26.57 -10.81
CA SER A 139 6.41 25.76 -11.23
C SER A 139 6.34 25.60 -12.75
N ILE A 140 5.93 24.40 -13.21
CA ILE A 140 5.66 24.12 -14.64
C ILE A 140 4.61 25.10 -15.19
N GLN A 141 3.65 25.53 -14.37
CA GLN A 141 2.64 26.52 -14.75
C GLN A 141 3.29 27.87 -15.08
N GLN A 142 4.23 28.33 -14.24
CA GLN A 142 4.95 29.58 -14.49
C GLN A 142 5.83 29.48 -15.73
N LEU A 143 6.47 28.33 -15.95
CA LEU A 143 7.24 28.06 -17.17
C LEU A 143 6.36 28.13 -18.44
N SER A 144 5.11 27.66 -18.38
CA SER A 144 4.19 27.69 -19.53
C SER A 144 3.66 29.08 -19.89
N VAL A 145 3.59 29.98 -18.91
CA VAL A 145 3.06 31.36 -19.08
C VAL A 145 4.19 32.39 -19.28
N ALA A 146 5.44 32.00 -19.03
CA ALA A 146 6.62 32.85 -19.19
C ALA A 146 6.73 33.44 -20.61
N SER A 147 7.14 34.70 -20.69
CA SER A 147 7.35 35.38 -21.97
C SER A 147 8.61 34.86 -22.68
N THR A 148 8.69 35.03 -24.01
CA THR A 148 9.87 34.62 -24.78
C THR A 148 11.14 35.30 -24.27
N GLN A 149 11.06 36.58 -23.86
CA GLN A 149 12.20 37.35 -23.36
C GLN A 149 12.74 36.83 -22.03
N GLU A 150 11.88 36.39 -21.12
CA GLU A 150 12.31 35.84 -19.83
C GLU A 150 12.94 34.45 -19.98
N LEU A 151 12.47 33.66 -20.94
CA LEU A 151 13.08 32.37 -21.29
C LEU A 151 14.43 32.55 -21.98
N GLU A 152 14.57 33.57 -22.84
CA GLU A 152 15.81 33.90 -23.56
C GLU A 152 16.98 34.13 -22.62
N ALA A 153 16.75 34.82 -21.50
CA ALA A 153 17.75 35.09 -20.48
C ALA A 153 18.35 33.81 -19.85
N VAL A 154 17.60 32.70 -19.82
CA VAL A 154 18.02 31.45 -19.16
C VAL A 154 18.51 30.40 -20.14
N VAL A 155 17.91 30.29 -21.33
CA VAL A 155 18.19 29.19 -22.28
C VAL A 155 18.64 29.63 -23.68
N GLY A 156 18.59 30.93 -23.98
CA GLY A 156 18.94 31.54 -25.28
C GLY A 156 17.79 31.55 -26.31
N GLN A 157 17.90 32.43 -27.32
CA GLN A 157 16.88 32.72 -28.35
C GLN A 157 16.23 31.49 -28.98
N ALA A 158 17.05 30.58 -29.52
CA ALA A 158 16.56 29.44 -30.27
C ALA A 158 15.72 28.50 -29.39
N LEU A 159 16.18 28.24 -28.16
CA LEU A 159 15.52 27.31 -27.25
C LEU A 159 14.30 27.96 -26.57
N ALA A 160 14.36 29.26 -26.26
CA ALA A 160 13.22 29.99 -25.72
C ALA A 160 12.03 29.97 -26.70
N GLN A 161 12.28 30.22 -27.99
CA GLN A 161 11.24 30.10 -29.03
C GLN A 161 10.69 28.67 -29.15
N GLN A 162 11.54 27.64 -29.01
CA GLN A 162 11.08 26.25 -29.01
C GLN A 162 10.18 25.93 -27.82
N ILE A 163 10.56 26.39 -26.61
CA ILE A 163 9.76 26.21 -25.39
C ILE A 163 8.40 26.92 -25.53
N THR A 164 8.37 28.16 -26.00
CA THR A 164 7.11 28.89 -26.21
C THR A 164 6.24 28.21 -27.26
N ARG A 165 6.80 27.73 -28.38
CA ARG A 165 6.05 26.95 -29.38
C ARG A 165 5.53 25.62 -28.83
N PHE A 166 6.29 24.98 -27.94
CA PHE A 166 5.88 23.73 -27.29
C PHE A 166 4.67 23.94 -26.37
N PHE A 167 4.60 25.06 -25.64
CA PHE A 167 3.50 25.36 -24.71
C PHE A 167 2.32 26.11 -25.34
N SER A 168 2.56 26.96 -26.34
CA SER A 168 1.54 27.72 -27.08
C SER A 168 1.52 27.30 -28.55
N PRO A 169 0.84 26.20 -28.91
CA PRO A 169 0.54 25.88 -30.29
C PRO A 169 -0.57 26.81 -30.80
N ALA A 170 -0.26 28.10 -30.98
CA ALA A 170 -1.18 29.02 -31.64
C ALA A 170 -1.25 28.67 -33.13
N ASN A 171 -2.33 27.99 -33.52
CA ASN A 171 -2.85 27.79 -34.87
C ASN A 171 -1.88 27.21 -35.92
N GLY A 172 -2.02 25.89 -36.15
CA GLY A 172 -1.81 25.29 -37.46
C GLY A 172 -0.39 24.88 -37.81
N CYS A 173 0.02 23.68 -37.38
CA CYS A 173 0.61 22.68 -38.27
C CYS A 173 0.75 21.37 -37.49
N LEU A 174 -0.20 20.45 -37.73
CA LEU A 174 0.04 19.03 -37.57
C LEU A 174 1.16 18.66 -38.54
N GLY A 175 2.34 18.45 -37.99
CA GLY A 175 3.54 18.07 -38.74
C GLY A 175 4.43 17.18 -37.89
N PHE A 176 3.85 16.10 -37.35
CA PHE A 176 4.62 14.87 -37.17
C PHE A 176 5.06 14.43 -38.57
N THR A 177 6.19 14.96 -39.04
CA THR A 177 6.90 14.37 -40.17
C THR A 177 8.16 13.73 -39.64
N ASP A 178 8.19 12.42 -39.85
CA ASP A 178 9.33 11.53 -39.93
C ASP A 178 10.71 12.15 -39.70
N CYS A 179 11.43 11.61 -38.73
CA CYS A 179 12.87 11.52 -38.82
C CYS A 179 13.27 10.06 -38.59
N GLN A 180 13.77 9.47 -39.67
CA GLN A 180 14.13 8.07 -39.84
C GLN A 180 15.01 7.55 -38.70
N ARG A 181 14.74 6.29 -38.32
CA ARG A 181 15.78 5.39 -37.82
C ARG A 181 16.84 5.23 -38.90
N GLN A 182 18.09 5.51 -38.55
CA GLN A 182 19.20 4.65 -38.95
C GLN A 182 19.50 3.72 -37.78
#